data_AF-A0ABD3V851-F1
#
_entry.id   AF-A0ABD3V851-F1
#
_cell.length_a   1.000
_cell.length_b   1.000
_cell.length_c   1.000
_cell.angle_alpha   90.00
_cell.angle_beta   90.00
_cell.angle_gamma   90.00
#
_symmetry.space_group_name_H-M   'P 1'
#
loop_
_entity.id
_entity.type
_entity.pdbx_description
1 polymer ?
#
loop_
_entity_poly.entity_id
_entity_poly.type
_entity_poly.pdbx_seq_one_letter_code
_entity_poly.pdbx_strand_id
1 'polypeptide(L)'
;MDEETGYLIINNALDRMLFNVFGFLVSLYSLNIEWKKEHNPMYKAYCDINEHMSCSRVLTSEYARGFGLVSILFGKNSALNIRNCTLGLFFYLFQILLASTQFNLSTVIVIACGFS
;
A
#
# COMPACT_ATOMS: atom_id res chain seq x y z
N MET A 1 16.83 -11.18 31.39
CA MET A 1 15.90 -10.82 30.30
C MET A 1 14.65 -11.61 30.58
N ASP A 2 13.63 -10.94 31.09
CA ASP A 2 12.45 -11.61 31.60
C ASP A 2 11.61 -12.19 30.44
N GLU A 3 11.21 -13.45 30.59
CA GLU A 3 10.47 -14.24 29.60
C GLU A 3 9.16 -13.56 29.17
N GLU A 4 8.55 -12.80 30.08
CA GLU A 4 7.34 -11.99 29.86
C GLU A 4 7.60 -10.78 28.93
N THR A 5 8.79 -10.17 29.01
CA THR A 5 9.21 -9.08 28.10
C THR A 5 9.50 -9.62 26.70
N GLY A 6 10.02 -10.85 26.60
CA GLY A 6 10.22 -11.55 25.32
C GLY A 6 8.91 -11.77 24.56
N TYR A 7 7.88 -12.30 25.22
CA TYR A 7 6.55 -12.50 24.61
C TYR A 7 5.91 -11.18 24.17
N LEU A 8 6.00 -10.13 24.99
CA LEU A 8 5.36 -8.85 24.68
C LEU A 8 6.07 -8.12 23.52
N ILE A 9 7.39 -8.24 23.41
CA ILE A 9 8.16 -7.72 22.26
C ILE A 9 7.90 -8.56 21.00
N ILE A 10 7.85 -9.90 21.10
CA ILE A 10 7.56 -10.78 19.96
C ILE A 10 6.15 -10.53 19.41
N ASN A 11 5.13 -10.41 20.27
CA ASN A 11 3.76 -10.12 19.83
C ASN A 11 3.66 -8.79 19.08
N ASN A 12 4.26 -7.72 19.60
CA ASN A 12 4.24 -6.41 18.94
C ASN A 12 5.04 -6.37 17.62
N ALA A 13 6.16 -7.10 17.54
CA ALA A 13 6.94 -7.21 16.32
C ALA A 13 6.24 -8.07 15.26
N LEU A 14 5.58 -9.15 15.69
CA LEU A 14 4.75 -10.02 14.86
C LEU A 14 3.58 -9.22 14.27
N ASP A 15 2.85 -8.47 15.08
CA ASP A 15 1.71 -7.66 14.62
C ASP A 15 2.14 -6.67 13.53
N ARG A 16 3.27 -5.99 13.71
CA ARG A 16 3.84 -5.07 12.71
C ARG A 16 4.20 -5.77 11.41
N MET A 17 4.77 -6.97 11.48
CA MET A 17 5.07 -7.77 10.30
C MET A 17 3.79 -8.25 9.60
N LEU A 18 2.80 -8.71 10.36
CA LEU A 18 1.51 -9.17 9.84
C LEU A 18 0.77 -8.07 9.09
N PHE A 19 0.66 -6.87 9.67
CA PHE A 19 0.01 -5.74 8.99
C PHE A 19 0.76 -5.30 7.73
N ASN A 20 2.09 -5.30 7.75
CA ASN A 20 2.89 -4.95 6.57
C ASN A 20 2.75 -5.98 5.45
N VAL A 21 2.79 -7.28 5.77
CA VAL A 21 2.57 -8.35 4.81
C VAL A 21 1.15 -8.27 4.25
N PHE A 22 0.15 -8.04 5.10
CA PHE A 22 -1.24 -7.90 4.66
C PHE A 22 -1.40 -6.68 3.74
N GLY A 23 -0.85 -5.53 4.11
CA GLY A 23 -0.86 -4.32 3.28
C GLY A 23 -0.15 -4.51 1.93
N PHE A 24 0.98 -5.22 1.92
CA PHE A 24 1.69 -5.60 0.70
C PHE A 24 0.83 -6.48 -0.21
N LEU A 25 0.20 -7.54 0.34
CA LEU A 25 -0.65 -8.45 -0.41
C LEU A 25 -1.89 -7.74 -0.99
N VAL A 26 -2.53 -6.87 -0.21
CA VAL A 26 -3.67 -6.06 -0.67
C VAL A 26 -3.24 -5.10 -1.79
N SER A 27 -2.07 -4.48 -1.67
CA SER A 27 -1.53 -3.59 -2.71
C SER A 27 -1.22 -4.35 -4.00
N LEU A 28 -0.63 -5.54 -3.89
CA LEU A 28 -0.35 -6.42 -5.02
C LEU A 28 -1.63 -6.92 -5.70
N TYR A 29 -2.65 -7.30 -4.91
CA TYR A 29 -3.94 -7.71 -5.43
C TYR A 29 -4.65 -6.56 -6.17
N SER A 30 -4.61 -5.34 -5.62
CA SER A 30 -5.17 -4.15 -6.28
C SER A 30 -4.49 -3.87 -7.62
N LEU A 31 -3.16 -4.00 -7.70
CA LEU A 31 -2.41 -3.85 -8.94
C LEU A 31 -2.81 -4.92 -9.98
N ASN A 32 -3.02 -6.17 -9.55
CA ASN A 32 -3.48 -7.25 -10.43
C ASN A 32 -4.88 -6.98 -10.99
N ILE A 33 -5.80 -6.46 -10.17
CA ILE A 33 -7.14 -6.07 -10.64
C ILE A 33 -7.03 -4.97 -11.68
N GLU A 34 -6.22 -3.95 -11.41
CA GLU A 34 -6.06 -2.81 -12.31
C GLU A 34 -5.49 -3.26 -13.66
N TRP A 35 -4.45 -4.09 -13.65
CA TRP A 35 -3.87 -4.66 -14.88
C TRP A 35 -4.87 -5.52 -15.67
N LYS A 36 -5.61 -6.39 -14.99
CA LYS A 36 -6.64 -7.23 -15.63
C LYS A 36 -7.79 -6.41 -16.20
N LYS A 37 -8.17 -5.32 -15.52
CA LYS A 37 -9.28 -4.45 -15.94
C LYS A 37 -8.88 -3.49 -17.07
N GLU A 38 -7.62 -3.08 -17.10
CA GLU A 38 -7.02 -2.33 -18.22
C GLU A 38 -6.99 -3.17 -19.50
N HIS A 39 -6.70 -4.48 -19.39
CA HIS A 39 -6.70 -5.40 -20.53
C HIS A 39 -8.09 -5.93 -20.89
N ASN A 40 -8.98 -6.06 -19.92
CA ASN A 40 -10.35 -6.53 -20.12
C ASN A 40 -11.35 -5.70 -19.29
N PRO A 41 -12.05 -4.73 -19.90
CA PRO A 41 -12.98 -3.86 -19.18
C PRO A 41 -14.18 -4.59 -18.57
N MET A 42 -14.50 -5.81 -19.04
CA MET A 42 -15.55 -6.67 -18.49
C MET A 42 -15.09 -7.50 -17.29
N TYR A 43 -13.82 -7.41 -16.89
CA TYR A 43 -13.32 -8.09 -15.71
C TYR A 43 -13.95 -7.53 -14.43
N LYS A 44 -14.54 -8.41 -13.63
CA LYS A 44 -15.10 -8.12 -12.29
C LYS A 44 -14.17 -8.70 -11.23
N ALA A 45 -13.76 -7.86 -10.28
CA ALA A 45 -12.88 -8.29 -9.20
C ALA A 45 -13.68 -9.03 -8.12
N TYR A 46 -13.03 -9.92 -7.36
CA TYR A 46 -13.70 -10.61 -6.23
C TYR A 46 -14.14 -9.66 -5.13
N CYS A 47 -13.48 -8.50 -5.00
CA CYS A 47 -13.84 -7.45 -4.05
C CYS A 47 -14.96 -6.52 -4.56
N ASP A 48 -15.54 -6.77 -5.75
CA ASP A 48 -16.75 -6.09 -6.22
C ASP A 48 -18.01 -6.80 -5.69
N ILE A 49 -18.38 -6.48 -4.45
CA ILE A 49 -19.49 -7.13 -3.73
C ILE A 49 -20.85 -6.63 -4.24
N ASN A 50 -20.96 -5.33 -4.50
CA ASN A 50 -22.21 -4.70 -4.96
C ASN A 50 -21.91 -3.48 -5.85
N GLU A 51 -22.89 -2.94 -6.58
CA GLU A 51 -22.70 -1.72 -7.40
C GLU A 51 -22.23 -0.51 -6.58
N HIS A 52 -22.64 -0.44 -5.31
CA HIS A 52 -22.20 0.60 -4.38
C HIS A 52 -20.82 0.32 -3.77
N MET A 53 -20.37 -0.94 -3.77
CA MET A 53 -19.10 -1.37 -3.16
C MET A 53 -18.27 -2.13 -4.19
N SER A 54 -17.70 -1.37 -5.12
CA SER A 54 -16.85 -1.87 -6.20
C SER A 54 -15.44 -1.30 -6.08
N CYS A 55 -14.51 -2.13 -5.61
CA CYS A 55 -13.09 -1.80 -5.57
C CYS A 55 -12.54 -1.57 -6.98
N SER A 56 -12.98 -2.33 -7.98
CA SER A 56 -12.45 -2.18 -9.33
C SER A 56 -12.81 -0.82 -9.93
N ARG A 57 -14.01 -0.30 -9.68
CA ARG A 57 -14.43 1.05 -10.09
C ARG A 57 -13.61 2.15 -9.41
N VAL A 58 -13.34 2.01 -8.12
CA VAL A 58 -12.53 2.96 -7.34
C VAL A 58 -11.09 2.97 -7.85
N LEU A 59 -10.51 1.79 -8.06
CA LEU A 59 -9.13 1.61 -8.50
C LEU A 59 -8.86 2.05 -9.95
N THR A 60 -9.89 2.08 -10.81
CA THR A 60 -9.77 2.62 -12.18
C THR A 60 -10.14 4.11 -12.27
N SER A 61 -10.50 4.76 -11.17
CA SER A 61 -10.86 6.17 -11.17
C SER A 61 -9.64 7.07 -11.34
N GLU A 62 -9.83 8.32 -11.76
CA GLU A 62 -8.72 9.27 -11.93
C GLU A 62 -7.98 9.58 -10.62
N TYR A 63 -8.63 9.40 -9.47
CA TYR A 63 -8.02 9.56 -8.15
C TYR A 63 -7.06 8.43 -7.79
N ALA A 64 -7.20 7.26 -8.44
CA ALA A 64 -6.33 6.10 -8.20
C ALA A 64 -4.95 6.22 -8.86
N ARG A 65 -4.72 7.27 -9.67
CA ARG A 65 -3.41 7.60 -10.25
C ARG A 65 -2.89 8.90 -9.67
N GLY A 66 -1.67 8.90 -9.13
CA GLY A 66 -1.00 10.08 -8.56
C GLY A 66 -1.83 10.86 -7.54
N PHE A 67 -2.65 10.15 -6.74
CA PHE A 67 -3.61 10.71 -5.78
C PHE A 67 -4.62 11.72 -6.36
N GLY A 68 -4.78 11.80 -7.69
CA GLY A 68 -5.57 12.83 -8.37
C GLY A 68 -5.00 14.26 -8.29
N LEU A 69 -4.04 14.51 -7.39
CA LEU A 69 -3.40 15.81 -7.16
C LEU A 69 -2.19 16.03 -8.07
N VAL A 70 -1.47 14.97 -8.42
CA VAL A 70 -0.28 15.05 -9.29
C VAL A 70 -0.65 15.47 -10.70
N SER A 71 -1.84 15.11 -11.20
CA SER A 71 -2.32 15.57 -12.52
C SER A 71 -2.52 17.09 -12.58
N ILE A 72 -2.80 17.73 -11.43
CA ILE A 72 -3.03 19.17 -11.33
C ILE A 72 -1.72 19.93 -11.13
N LEU A 73 -0.79 19.37 -10.34
CA LEU A 73 0.48 20.02 -9.99
C LEU A 73 1.60 19.80 -11.01
N PHE A 74 1.68 18.63 -11.63
CA PHE A 74 2.83 18.21 -12.46
C PHE A 74 2.47 17.95 -13.94
N GLY A 75 1.20 18.12 -14.31
CA GLY A 75 0.69 17.89 -15.67
C GLY A 75 0.59 16.41 -16.06
N LYS A 76 -0.33 16.08 -16.98
CA LYS A 76 -0.68 14.70 -17.38
C LYS A 76 0.49 13.83 -17.90
N ASN A 77 1.61 14.45 -18.26
CA ASN A 77 2.80 13.79 -18.82
C ASN A 77 3.95 13.58 -17.82
N SER A 78 3.77 13.90 -16.54
CA SER A 78 4.82 13.69 -15.55
C SER A 78 4.95 12.23 -15.15
N ALA A 79 6.19 11.76 -15.00
CA ALA A 79 6.57 10.42 -14.52
C ALA A 79 6.01 10.06 -13.13
N LEU A 80 5.35 11.01 -12.45
CA LEU A 80 4.64 10.84 -11.18
C LEU A 80 3.18 10.40 -11.33
N ASN A 81 2.63 10.28 -12.55
CA ASN A 81 1.31 9.70 -12.81
C ASN A 81 1.32 8.16 -12.68
N ILE A 82 1.89 7.68 -11.57
CA ILE A 82 1.99 6.27 -11.22
C ILE A 82 0.71 5.88 -10.46
N ARG A 83 0.29 4.62 -10.63
CA ARG A 83 -0.84 4.04 -9.93
C ARG A 83 -0.60 4.10 -8.40
N ASN A 84 -1.58 4.54 -7.62
CA ASN A 84 -1.44 4.66 -6.16
C ASN A 84 -1.11 3.30 -5.51
N CYS A 85 -1.64 2.21 -6.07
CA CYS A 85 -1.35 0.84 -5.61
C CYS A 85 0.14 0.51 -5.71
N THR A 86 0.84 1.01 -6.73
CA THR A 86 2.28 0.82 -6.90
C THR A 86 3.06 1.57 -5.82
N LEU A 87 2.63 2.78 -5.44
CA LEU A 87 3.24 3.53 -4.32
C LEU A 87 3.05 2.79 -2.99
N GLY A 88 1.85 2.27 -2.73
CA GLY A 88 1.57 1.42 -1.57
C GLY A 88 2.44 0.17 -1.54
N LEU A 89 2.61 -0.51 -2.68
CA LEU A 89 3.48 -1.68 -2.80
C LEU A 89 4.93 -1.37 -2.41
N PHE A 90 5.50 -0.28 -2.94
CA PHE A 90 6.85 0.14 -2.58
C PHE A 90 6.97 0.54 -1.12
N PHE A 91 5.96 1.21 -0.57
CA PHE A 91 5.93 1.62 0.83
C PHE A 91 5.95 0.41 1.78
N TYR A 92 5.08 -0.58 1.59
CA TYR A 92 5.06 -1.79 2.42
C TYR A 92 6.33 -2.63 2.24
N LEU A 93 6.87 -2.71 1.02
CA LEU A 93 8.14 -3.38 0.77
C LEU A 93 9.29 -2.71 1.53
N PHE A 94 9.36 -1.38 1.48
CA PHE A 94 10.36 -0.61 2.21
C PHE A 94 10.21 -0.79 3.73
N GLN A 95 8.98 -0.79 4.25
CA GLN A 95 8.73 -1.08 5.67
C GLN A 95 9.21 -2.47 6.11
N ILE A 96 9.01 -3.51 5.29
CA ILE A 96 9.50 -4.86 5.59
C ILE A 96 11.04 -4.89 5.62
N LEU A 97 11.69 -4.20 4.68
CA LEU A 97 13.14 -4.07 4.66
C LEU A 97 13.67 -3.33 5.90
N LEU A 98 13.02 -2.22 6.28
CA LEU A 98 13.39 -1.43 7.45
C LEU A 98 13.08 -2.14 8.77
N ALA A 99 12.06 -3.00 8.83
CA ALA A 99 11.74 -3.81 10.01
C ALA A 99 12.89 -4.77 10.38
N SER A 100 13.76 -5.13 9.43
CA SER A 100 14.94 -5.94 9.68
C SER A 100 16.10 -5.16 10.33
N THR A 101 15.99 -3.82 10.41
CA THR A 101 17.00 -2.94 11.01
C THR A 101 16.55 -2.52 12.42
N GLN A 102 17.29 -2.94 13.45
CA GLN A 102 16.98 -2.81 14.88
C GLN A 102 17.00 -1.36 15.44
N PHE A 103 17.02 -0.32 14.61
CA PHE A 103 17.26 1.06 15.08
C PHE A 103 16.00 1.93 15.16
N ASN A 104 15.93 2.72 16.23
CA ASN A 104 14.96 3.79 16.48
C ASN A 104 14.81 4.78 15.30
N LEU A 105 15.83 4.89 14.44
CA LEU A 105 15.85 5.77 13.26
C LEU A 105 14.80 5.38 12.21
N SER A 106 14.57 4.08 12.00
CA SER A 106 13.57 3.59 11.04
C SER A 106 12.15 4.01 11.43
N THR A 107 11.88 4.08 12.74
CA THR A 107 10.59 4.54 13.27
C THR A 107 10.43 6.06 13.09
N VAL A 108 11.50 6.83 13.32
CA VAL A 108 11.52 8.28 13.09
C VAL A 108 11.32 8.64 11.61
N ILE A 109 11.97 7.92 10.69
CA ILE A 109 11.83 8.13 9.24
C ILE A 109 10.39 7.85 8.79
N VAL A 110 9.77 6.76 9.25
CA VAL A 110 8.39 6.42 8.89
C VAL A 110 7.41 7.48 9.39
N ILE A 111 7.58 7.98 10.61
CA ILE A 111 6.71 9.04 11.17
C ILE A 111 6.93 10.37 10.45
N ALA A 112 8.19 10.75 10.18
CA ALA A 112 8.53 12.00 9.51
C ALA A 112 8.04 12.03 8.04
N CYS A 113 8.20 10.93 7.30
CA CYS A 113 7.77 10.84 5.90
C CYS A 113 6.28 10.53 5.74
N GLY A 114 5.62 9.89 6.72
CA GLY A 114 4.20 9.57 6.67
C GLY A 114 3.25 10.73 6.98
N PHE A 115 3.76 11.82 7.55
CA PHE A 115 3.01 13.03 7.94
C PHE A 115 3.31 14.28 7.09
N SER A 116 4.15 14.18 6.05
CA SER A 116 4.45 15.30 5.14
C SER A 116 3.55 15.32 3.90
#